data_AF-A0A8T4UNV3-F1
#
_entry.id   AF-A0A8T4UNV3-F1
#
_cell.length_a   1.000
_cell.length_b   1.000
_cell.length_c   1.000
_cell.angle_alpha   90.00
_cell.angle_beta   90.00
_cell.angle_gamma   90.00
#
_symmetry.space_group_name_H-M   'P 1'
#
loop_
_entity.id
_entity.type
_entity.pdbx_description
1 polymer ?
#
loop_
_entity_poly.entity_id
_entity_poly.type
_entity_poly.pdbx_seq_one_letter_code
_entity_poly.pdbx_strand_id
1 'polypeptide(L)'
;MRSLLKDKRGAEEDTLSWIIELGLIALLFTTMLMLVHEVRTSTILEKNYLAREFALLLDTVYASPDSVKYVYDGDASDFIVAFEENRVKVREERDTLSKEYWFADAGEGPAEEELTHPDDVVFIERARKVIVTDDPNANPAFSGAGRPVLLPANVTGVMQYICMVAPLYNVPGDLMLALAQKESGLSIDALSGDGGVGVFQVTNTACDERSLMDGRVLEPLASWTDNVECGIQIFRNKCLISPGCASGAGRRYCCRKRPTDSWSACLCDSDGCSGSIMKDVMYTGYDIGLRGYNGWGCSAALSSPAPYHTPEVTAAVQAYVEGVRTYEQGFQGTCASLGVPG
;
A
#
# COMPACT_ATOMS: atom_id res chain seq x y z
N MET A 1 86.44 -26.45 40.17
CA MET A 1 85.12 -27.13 40.18
C MET A 1 84.16 -26.40 41.14
N ARG A 2 84.01 -25.08 40.97
CA ARG A 2 83.11 -24.24 41.76
C ARG A 2 82.12 -23.59 40.80
N SER A 3 80.85 -23.57 41.20
CA SER A 3 79.76 -22.80 40.59
C SER A 3 79.15 -23.34 39.29
N LEU A 4 78.49 -24.50 39.37
CA LEU A 4 77.44 -24.92 38.41
C LEU A 4 76.04 -24.97 39.05
N LEU A 5 75.89 -24.49 40.29
CA LEU A 5 74.64 -24.54 41.05
C LEU A 5 74.21 -23.18 41.61
N LYS A 6 74.78 -22.07 41.11
CA LYS A 6 74.47 -20.73 41.62
C LYS A 6 73.37 -19.96 40.85
N ASP A 7 72.82 -20.55 39.78
CA ASP A 7 71.76 -19.93 38.95
C ASP A 7 70.39 -20.61 39.04
N LYS A 8 70.19 -21.58 39.94
CA LYS A 8 68.89 -22.26 40.04
C LYS A 8 67.75 -21.39 40.61
N ARG A 9 68.08 -20.34 41.39
CA ARG A 9 67.06 -19.44 41.97
C ARG A 9 66.49 -18.44 40.95
N GLY A 10 67.32 -17.93 40.03
CA GLY A 10 66.84 -17.04 38.95
C GLY A 10 66.03 -17.79 37.90
N ALA A 11 66.42 -19.03 37.58
CA ALA A 11 65.65 -19.89 36.68
C ALA A 11 64.29 -20.31 37.30
N GLU A 12 64.24 -20.57 38.62
CA GLU A 12 62.99 -20.85 39.33
C GLU A 12 62.06 -19.62 39.36
N GLU A 13 62.59 -18.41 39.65
CA GLU A 13 61.82 -17.16 39.58
C GLU A 13 61.28 -16.88 38.17
N ASP A 14 62.10 -17.05 37.13
CA ASP A 14 61.66 -16.88 35.73
C ASP A 14 60.57 -17.90 35.37
N THR A 15 60.74 -19.19 35.71
CA THR A 15 59.69 -20.19 35.43
C THR A 15 58.39 -19.91 36.19
N LEU A 16 58.48 -19.44 37.44
CA LEU A 16 57.31 -19.10 38.24
C LEU A 16 56.58 -17.85 37.68
N SER A 17 57.33 -16.85 37.21
CA SER A 17 56.78 -15.68 36.53
C SER A 17 56.05 -16.07 35.24
N TRP A 18 56.66 -16.91 34.40
CA TRP A 18 56.04 -17.42 33.17
C TRP A 18 54.75 -18.21 33.43
N ILE A 19 54.72 -19.03 34.48
CA ILE A 19 53.51 -19.78 34.87
C ILE A 19 52.39 -18.83 35.33
N ILE A 20 52.73 -17.79 36.12
CA ILE A 20 51.75 -16.78 36.57
C ILE A 20 51.24 -15.97 35.39
N GLU A 21 52.10 -15.51 34.48
CA GLU A 21 51.71 -14.76 33.28
C GLU A 21 50.83 -15.60 32.36
N LEU A 22 51.21 -16.86 32.09
CA LEU A 22 50.39 -17.78 31.30
C LEU A 22 49.05 -18.08 31.99
N GLY A 23 49.05 -18.22 33.31
CA GLY A 23 47.83 -18.39 34.11
C GLY A 23 46.90 -17.19 34.02
N LEU A 24 47.45 -15.97 34.10
CA LEU A 24 46.72 -14.72 33.92
C LEU A 24 46.16 -14.59 32.50
N ILE A 25 46.96 -14.89 31.47
CA ILE A 25 46.51 -14.87 30.08
C ILE A 25 45.38 -15.90 29.88
N ALA A 26 45.52 -17.11 30.41
CA ALA A 26 44.49 -18.15 30.31
C ALA A 26 43.20 -17.75 31.04
N LEU A 27 43.31 -17.11 32.20
CA LEU A 27 42.17 -16.56 32.94
C LEU A 27 41.48 -15.46 32.14
N LEU A 28 42.24 -14.51 31.60
CA LEU A 28 41.72 -13.39 30.80
C LEU A 28 41.06 -13.91 29.50
N PHE A 29 41.64 -14.93 28.89
CA PHE A 29 41.08 -15.56 27.70
C PHE A 29 39.79 -16.32 28.01
N THR A 30 39.72 -17.06 29.11
CA THR A 30 38.49 -17.77 29.51
C THR A 30 37.39 -16.81 29.92
N THR A 31 37.69 -15.71 30.62
CA THR A 31 36.69 -14.67 30.93
C THR A 31 36.19 -13.98 29.67
N MET A 32 37.06 -13.66 28.70
CA MET A 32 36.62 -13.14 27.40
C MET A 32 35.74 -14.15 26.65
N LEU A 33 36.08 -15.44 26.65
CA LEU A 33 35.26 -16.46 26.01
C LEU A 33 33.90 -16.64 26.69
N MET A 34 33.84 -16.56 28.03
CA MET A 34 32.57 -16.56 28.76
C MET A 34 31.72 -15.35 28.37
N LEU A 35 32.32 -14.16 28.31
CA LEU A 35 31.63 -12.96 27.86
C LEU A 35 31.12 -13.09 26.40
N VAL A 36 31.94 -13.61 25.49
CA VAL A 36 31.54 -13.84 24.09
C VAL A 36 30.42 -14.86 24.02
N HIS A 37 30.47 -15.92 24.83
CA HIS A 37 29.40 -16.91 24.89
C HIS A 37 28.10 -16.28 25.38
N GLU A 38 28.16 -15.54 26.48
CA GLU A 38 27.01 -14.88 27.08
C GLU A 38 26.40 -13.84 26.15
N VAL A 39 27.23 -13.02 25.49
CA VAL A 39 26.80 -12.06 24.47
C VAL A 39 26.18 -12.75 23.27
N ARG A 40 26.74 -13.89 22.82
CA ARG A 40 26.19 -14.67 21.70
C ARG A 40 24.84 -15.29 22.04
N THR A 41 24.64 -15.71 23.29
CA THR A 41 23.38 -16.35 23.73
C THR A 41 22.33 -15.34 24.19
N SER A 42 22.73 -14.09 24.41
CA SER A 42 21.82 -13.06 24.90
C SER A 42 21.15 -12.33 23.75
N THR A 43 19.83 -12.30 23.77
CA THR A 43 18.99 -11.48 22.86
C THR A 43 19.07 -9.99 23.18
N ILE A 44 19.85 -9.57 24.19
CA ILE A 44 19.87 -8.17 24.66
C ILE A 44 20.39 -7.18 23.60
N LEU A 45 21.33 -7.62 22.76
CA LEU A 45 21.88 -6.82 21.67
C LEU A 45 20.90 -6.72 20.50
N GLU A 46 20.23 -7.81 20.17
CA GLU A 46 19.19 -7.85 19.11
C GLU A 46 18.00 -6.98 19.50
N LYS A 47 17.48 -7.11 20.73
CA LYS A 47 16.44 -6.21 21.26
C LYS A 47 16.85 -4.74 21.19
N ASN A 48 18.11 -4.43 21.52
CA ASN A 48 18.63 -3.07 21.47
C ASN A 48 18.73 -2.54 20.03
N TYR A 49 19.23 -3.38 19.12
CA TYR A 49 19.37 -3.08 17.71
C TYR A 49 18.00 -2.80 17.07
N LEU A 50 17.04 -3.71 17.23
CA LEU A 50 15.68 -3.57 16.70
C LEU A 50 14.97 -2.33 17.25
N ALA A 51 14.99 -2.12 18.57
CA ALA A 51 14.34 -0.95 19.18
C ALA A 51 14.91 0.37 18.66
N ARG A 52 16.24 0.45 18.50
CA ARG A 52 16.92 1.63 17.95
C ARG A 52 16.58 1.83 16.47
N GLU A 53 16.61 0.76 15.68
CA GLU A 53 16.39 0.84 14.24
C GLU A 53 14.94 1.22 13.93
N PHE A 54 13.96 0.64 14.62
CA PHE A 54 12.57 1.04 14.50
C PHE A 54 12.33 2.50 14.90
N ALA A 55 13.00 2.99 15.96
CA ALA A 55 12.92 4.40 16.32
C ALA A 55 13.50 5.33 15.21
N LEU A 56 14.64 4.95 14.62
CA LEU A 56 15.24 5.70 13.51
C LEU A 56 14.40 5.65 12.23
N LEU A 57 13.78 4.50 11.95
CA LEU A 57 12.86 4.33 10.83
C LEU A 57 11.63 5.22 11.03
N LEU A 58 11.05 5.24 12.23
CA LEU A 58 9.97 6.15 12.57
C LEU A 58 10.37 7.61 12.34
N ASP A 59 11.52 8.06 12.84
CA ASP A 59 12.02 9.41 12.61
C ASP A 59 12.14 9.74 11.10
N THR A 60 12.66 8.79 10.33
CA THR A 60 12.85 8.96 8.88
C THR A 60 11.51 9.03 8.15
N VAL A 61 10.57 8.18 8.55
CA VAL A 61 9.21 8.11 8.02
C VAL A 61 8.45 9.40 8.36
N TYR A 62 8.55 9.91 9.59
CA TYR A 62 7.99 11.20 10.01
C TYR A 62 8.61 12.42 9.31
N ALA A 63 9.90 12.36 8.98
CA ALA A 63 10.59 13.43 8.25
C ALA A 63 10.29 13.43 6.74
N SER A 64 9.58 12.42 6.22
CA SER A 64 9.26 12.33 4.80
C SER A 64 8.29 13.44 4.39
N PRO A 65 8.55 14.17 3.28
CA PRO A 65 7.63 15.17 2.75
C PRO A 65 6.41 14.56 2.04
N ASP A 66 6.52 13.29 1.60
CA ASP A 66 5.50 12.55 0.88
C ASP A 66 5.09 11.29 1.66
N SER A 67 3.92 10.73 1.34
CA SER A 67 3.47 9.46 1.92
C SER A 67 4.39 8.30 1.54
N VAL A 68 4.94 7.64 2.55
CA VAL A 68 5.90 6.54 2.40
C VAL A 68 5.33 5.27 3.01
N LYS A 69 5.43 4.17 2.26
CA LYS A 69 5.29 2.80 2.77
C LYS A 69 6.68 2.16 2.76
N TYR A 70 7.13 1.71 3.92
CA TYR A 70 8.39 1.00 4.09
C TYR A 70 8.13 -0.35 4.76
N VAL A 71 8.65 -1.42 4.17
CA VAL A 71 8.64 -2.77 4.77
C VAL A 71 10.04 -3.01 5.29
N TYR A 72 10.14 -3.25 6.60
CA TYR A 72 11.40 -3.59 7.25
C TYR A 72 11.88 -4.96 6.75
N ASP A 73 13.16 -5.06 6.40
CA ASP A 73 13.77 -6.27 5.84
C ASP A 73 14.44 -7.16 6.90
N GLY A 74 14.48 -6.71 8.15
CA GLY A 74 15.03 -7.47 9.26
C GLY A 74 14.00 -8.38 9.94
N ASP A 75 14.50 -9.39 10.63
CA ASP A 75 13.68 -10.38 11.33
C ASP A 75 13.37 -9.91 12.76
N ALA A 76 12.09 -9.79 13.08
CA ALA A 76 11.59 -9.46 14.41
C ALA A 76 10.69 -10.56 14.99
N SER A 77 10.60 -11.72 14.32
CA SER A 77 9.68 -12.81 14.65
C SER A 77 9.91 -13.42 16.04
N ASP A 78 11.13 -13.33 16.60
CA ASP A 78 11.43 -13.82 17.95
C ASP A 78 10.93 -12.88 19.08
N PHE A 79 10.43 -11.69 18.75
CA PHE A 79 10.17 -10.62 19.71
C PHE A 79 8.72 -10.08 19.69
N ILE A 80 8.36 -9.40 20.77
CA ILE A 80 7.18 -8.56 20.87
C ILE A 80 7.64 -7.11 20.73
N VAL A 81 7.08 -6.40 19.76
CA VAL A 81 7.41 -5.00 19.44
C VAL A 81 6.21 -4.12 19.74
N ALA A 82 6.35 -3.21 20.69
CA ALA A 82 5.31 -2.27 21.09
C ALA A 82 5.69 -0.84 20.71
N PHE A 83 4.76 -0.14 20.07
CA PHE A 83 4.84 1.26 19.70
C PHE A 83 3.91 2.03 20.63
N GLU A 84 4.45 2.81 21.55
CA GLU A 84 3.68 3.54 22.56
C GLU A 84 4.11 5.00 22.57
N GLU A 85 3.17 5.95 22.47
CA GLU A 85 3.45 7.39 22.49
C GLU A 85 4.64 7.77 21.57
N ASN A 86 5.83 7.99 22.15
CA ASN A 86 7.07 8.36 21.46
C ASN A 86 8.22 7.36 21.68
N ARG A 87 7.90 6.09 21.99
CA ARG A 87 8.89 5.05 22.26
C ARG A 87 8.57 3.75 21.55
N VAL A 88 9.63 3.08 21.11
CA VAL A 88 9.59 1.68 20.67
C VAL A 88 10.12 0.82 21.79
N LYS A 89 9.36 -0.21 22.17
CA LYS A 89 9.79 -1.23 23.13
C LYS A 89 9.89 -2.58 22.45
N VAL A 90 11.01 -3.27 22.65
CA VAL A 90 11.21 -4.65 22.19
C VAL A 90 11.45 -5.55 23.40
N ARG A 91 10.64 -6.60 23.53
CA ARG A 91 10.70 -7.58 24.62
C ARG A 91 10.52 -9.00 24.10
N GLU A 92 10.85 -9.98 24.92
CA GLU A 92 10.61 -11.40 24.66
C GLU A 92 9.49 -11.88 25.57
N GLU A 93 8.68 -12.85 25.15
CA GLU A 93 7.51 -13.31 25.91
C GLU A 93 7.87 -13.77 27.34
N ARG A 94 9.06 -14.36 27.51
CA ARG A 94 9.54 -14.93 28.77
C ARG A 94 10.46 -14.01 29.57
N ASP A 95 10.82 -12.84 29.02
CA ASP A 95 11.77 -11.92 29.62
C ASP A 95 11.09 -10.59 29.99
N THR A 96 11.26 -10.15 31.24
CA THR A 96 10.74 -8.85 31.71
C THR A 96 11.62 -7.69 31.29
N LEU A 97 12.84 -7.94 30.79
CA LEU A 97 13.76 -6.91 30.33
C LEU A 97 13.42 -6.47 28.90
N SER A 98 12.73 -5.33 28.80
CA SER A 98 12.54 -4.59 27.54
C SER A 98 13.76 -3.74 27.20
N LYS A 99 13.96 -3.48 25.90
CA LYS A 99 14.78 -2.37 25.41
C LYS A 99 13.89 -1.31 24.80
N GLU A 100 14.15 -0.06 25.16
CA GLU A 100 13.31 1.07 24.80
C GLU A 100 14.14 2.16 24.15
N TYR A 101 13.64 2.71 23.04
CA TYR A 101 14.23 3.85 22.35
C TYR A 101 13.15 4.89 22.05
N TRP A 102 13.54 6.15 22.21
CA TRP A 102 12.70 7.29 21.89
C TRP A 102 12.86 7.66 20.42
N PHE A 103 11.76 8.04 19.78
CA PHE A 103 11.75 8.73 18.48
C PHE A 103 11.18 10.15 18.66
N ALA A 104 11.42 11.01 17.68
CA ALA A 104 11.24 12.46 17.77
C ALA A 104 9.77 12.88 17.88
N ASP A 105 9.56 13.98 18.61
CA ASP A 105 8.30 14.67 18.96
C ASP A 105 7.58 15.34 17.77
N ALA A 106 7.79 14.87 16.53
CA ALA A 106 7.33 15.52 15.31
C ALA A 106 5.88 15.14 14.92
N GLY A 107 4.96 15.01 15.89
CA GLY A 107 3.54 14.77 15.58
C GLY A 107 2.75 14.06 16.68
N GLU A 108 1.51 13.66 16.35
CA GLU A 108 0.85 12.57 17.08
C GLU A 108 1.67 11.30 16.79
N GLY A 109 2.16 10.63 17.84
CA GLY A 109 2.89 9.38 17.74
C GLY A 109 2.14 8.32 16.92
N PRO A 110 2.81 7.21 16.53
CA PRO A 110 2.13 6.13 15.85
C PRO A 110 0.95 5.64 16.69
N ALA A 111 -0.08 5.11 16.02
CA ALA A 111 -1.17 4.47 16.76
C ALA A 111 -0.57 3.42 17.70
N GLU A 112 -1.02 3.41 18.96
CA GLU A 112 -0.54 2.43 19.93
C GLU A 112 -0.83 1.03 19.40
N GLU A 113 0.23 0.28 19.12
CA GLU A 113 0.16 -1.03 18.49
C GLU A 113 1.22 -1.94 19.12
N GLU A 114 0.83 -3.18 19.40
CA GLU A 114 1.73 -4.22 19.89
C GLU A 114 1.74 -5.38 18.89
N LEU A 115 2.85 -5.54 18.18
CA LEU A 115 3.07 -6.64 17.25
C LEU A 115 3.70 -7.81 18.00
N THR A 116 3.02 -8.93 18.00
CA THR A 116 3.46 -10.16 18.68
C THR A 116 4.09 -11.10 17.65
N HIS A 117 5.41 -11.30 17.73
CA HIS A 117 6.16 -12.15 16.80
C HIS A 117 5.94 -11.79 15.31
N PRO A 118 6.16 -10.52 14.90
CA PRO A 118 5.92 -10.09 13.53
C PRO A 118 6.92 -10.70 12.55
N ASP A 119 6.40 -11.36 11.51
CA ASP A 119 7.19 -11.84 10.36
C ASP A 119 7.66 -10.67 9.47
N ASP A 120 6.80 -9.65 9.32
CA ASP A 120 7.08 -8.39 8.62
C ASP A 120 6.77 -7.22 9.56
N VAL A 121 7.50 -6.11 9.46
CA VAL A 121 7.15 -4.86 10.13
C VAL A 121 7.03 -3.75 9.09
N VAL A 122 5.83 -3.20 8.95
CA VAL A 122 5.49 -2.23 7.91
C VAL A 122 5.22 -0.88 8.53
N PHE A 123 5.94 0.15 8.06
CA PHE A 123 5.77 1.55 8.44
C PHE A 123 5.06 2.29 7.32
N ILE A 124 4.00 3.01 7.66
CA ILE A 124 3.18 3.75 6.71
C ILE A 124 3.01 5.18 7.22
N GLU A 125 3.65 6.16 6.58
CA GLU A 125 3.35 7.59 6.81
C GLU A 125 2.21 8.02 5.93
N ARG A 126 1.21 8.69 6.53
CA ARG A 126 0.19 9.41 5.79
C ARG A 126 -0.42 10.52 6.63
N ALA A 127 -0.45 11.74 6.10
CA ALA A 127 -1.05 12.92 6.73
C ALA A 127 -0.47 13.23 8.14
N ARG A 128 0.85 13.08 8.31
CA ARG A 128 1.59 13.25 9.57
C ARG A 128 1.25 12.24 10.66
N LYS A 129 0.64 11.12 10.28
CA LYS A 129 0.42 9.97 11.17
C LYS A 129 1.18 8.77 10.62
N VAL A 130 1.85 8.05 11.51
CA VAL A 130 2.52 6.80 11.17
C VAL A 130 1.69 5.62 11.68
N ILE A 131 1.46 4.66 10.81
CA ILE A 131 0.83 3.38 11.15
C ILE A 131 1.92 2.31 11.09
N VAL A 132 1.94 1.44 12.09
CA VAL A 132 2.82 0.28 12.13
C VAL A 132 1.98 -0.99 12.16
N THR A 133 2.32 -1.98 11.34
CA THR A 133 1.54 -3.23 11.18
C THR A 133 2.44 -4.37 10.73
N ASP A 134 1.99 -5.61 10.95
CA ASP A 134 2.63 -6.84 10.51
C ASP A 134 2.06 -7.40 9.18
N ASP A 135 1.08 -6.74 8.58
CA ASP A 135 0.53 -7.14 7.28
C ASP A 135 1.30 -6.47 6.12
N PRO A 136 2.11 -7.21 5.32
CA PRO A 136 2.82 -6.64 4.16
C PRO A 136 1.84 -6.15 3.08
N ASN A 137 0.61 -6.68 3.05
CA ASN A 137 -0.46 -6.25 2.16
C ASN A 137 -1.30 -5.13 2.75
N ALA A 138 -1.00 -4.68 3.97
CA ALA A 138 -1.63 -3.49 4.54
C ALA A 138 -1.41 -2.34 3.56
N ASN A 139 -2.51 -1.92 2.95
CA ASN A 139 -2.57 -0.62 2.33
C ASN A 139 -2.67 0.42 3.45
N PRO A 140 -2.41 1.70 3.17
CA PRO A 140 -2.65 2.82 4.10
C PRO A 140 -4.15 3.03 4.45
N ALA A 141 -4.92 1.95 4.56
CA ALA A 141 -6.27 1.92 5.05
C ALA A 141 -6.23 2.11 6.56
N PHE A 142 -6.76 3.24 6.99
CA PHE A 142 -6.86 3.66 8.38
C PHE A 142 -7.39 2.53 9.30
N SER A 143 -6.55 2.07 10.22
CA SER A 143 -6.99 1.56 11.53
C SER A 143 -7.18 2.77 12.45
N GLY A 144 -8.30 3.45 12.27
CA GLY A 144 -8.67 4.56 13.15
C GLY A 144 -9.85 5.29 12.55
N ALA A 145 -10.90 5.47 13.34
CA ALA A 145 -12.06 6.27 12.99
C ALA A 145 -11.64 7.71 12.63
N GLY A 146 -11.24 7.93 11.39
CA GLY A 146 -10.90 9.24 10.85
C GLY A 146 -12.17 10.05 10.73
N ARG A 147 -12.14 11.29 11.24
CA ARG A 147 -13.23 12.24 10.99
C ARG A 147 -13.33 12.45 9.48
N PRO A 148 -14.55 12.46 8.89
CA PRO A 148 -14.71 12.64 7.45
C PRO A 148 -14.09 13.96 7.00
N VAL A 149 -13.40 13.94 5.87
CA VAL A 149 -12.87 15.15 5.23
C VAL A 149 -14.05 16.04 4.84
N LEU A 150 -14.21 17.16 5.55
CA LEU A 150 -15.31 18.11 5.36
C LEU A 150 -14.94 19.12 4.27
N LEU A 151 -15.11 18.74 3.00
CA LEU A 151 -15.07 19.67 1.88
C LEU A 151 -16.47 20.23 1.58
N PRO A 152 -16.58 21.47 1.07
CA PRO A 152 -17.88 22.01 0.68
C PRO A 152 -18.46 21.17 -0.47
N ALA A 153 -19.75 20.90 -0.42
CA ALA A 153 -20.48 20.16 -1.45
C ALA A 153 -20.77 21.06 -2.67
N ASN A 154 -19.74 21.70 -3.20
CA ASN A 154 -19.75 22.52 -4.41
C ASN A 154 -18.72 22.00 -5.40
N VAL A 155 -18.73 22.51 -6.64
CA VAL A 155 -17.87 22.03 -7.72
C VAL A 155 -16.38 22.02 -7.31
N THR A 156 -15.90 23.07 -6.64
CA THR A 156 -14.51 23.15 -6.18
C THR A 156 -14.18 22.08 -5.13
N GLY A 157 -15.05 21.87 -4.14
CA GLY A 157 -14.85 20.85 -3.12
C GLY A 157 -14.95 19.43 -3.66
N VAL A 158 -15.83 19.19 -4.63
CA VAL A 158 -15.90 17.91 -5.37
C VAL A 158 -14.60 17.65 -6.13
N MET A 159 -14.09 18.66 -6.84
CA MET A 159 -12.83 18.53 -7.58
C MET A 159 -11.65 18.25 -6.65
N GLN A 160 -11.55 18.98 -5.54
CA GLN A 160 -10.51 18.76 -4.52
C GLN A 160 -10.60 17.34 -3.94
N TYR A 161 -11.80 16.87 -3.62
CA TYR A 161 -12.01 15.53 -3.08
C TYR A 161 -11.61 14.46 -4.09
N ILE A 162 -12.00 14.57 -5.36
CA ILE A 162 -11.59 13.62 -6.42
C ILE A 162 -10.06 13.57 -6.54
N CYS A 163 -9.38 14.72 -6.57
CA CYS A 163 -7.93 14.79 -6.69
C CYS A 163 -7.21 14.17 -5.48
N MET A 164 -7.80 14.27 -4.29
CA MET A 164 -7.28 13.65 -3.07
C MET A 164 -7.45 12.13 -3.06
N VAL A 165 -8.61 11.65 -3.54
CA VAL A 165 -9.02 10.25 -3.40
C VAL A 165 -8.51 9.37 -4.54
N ALA A 166 -8.53 9.84 -5.78
CA ALA A 166 -8.20 9.00 -6.94
C ALA A 166 -6.81 8.34 -6.87
N PRO A 167 -5.74 9.01 -6.40
CA PRO A 167 -4.42 8.39 -6.25
C PRO A 167 -4.41 7.21 -5.27
N LEU A 168 -5.27 7.21 -4.26
CA LEU A 168 -5.38 6.13 -3.27
C LEU A 168 -5.84 4.81 -3.89
N TYR A 169 -6.56 4.91 -4.99
CA TYR A 169 -7.04 3.78 -5.77
C TYR A 169 -6.15 3.48 -6.98
N ASN A 170 -4.97 4.11 -7.09
CA ASN A 170 -4.04 4.02 -8.21
C ASN A 170 -4.66 4.46 -9.55
N VAL A 171 -5.47 5.52 -9.53
CA VAL A 171 -6.09 6.12 -10.73
C VAL A 171 -5.73 7.60 -10.83
N PRO A 172 -5.43 8.16 -12.03
CA PRO A 172 -5.11 9.58 -12.18
C PRO A 172 -6.30 10.48 -11.81
N GLY A 173 -6.06 11.48 -10.96
CA GLY A 173 -7.10 12.42 -10.53
C GLY A 173 -7.73 13.22 -11.69
N ASP A 174 -6.91 13.74 -12.60
CA ASP A 174 -7.39 14.52 -13.76
C ASP A 174 -8.32 13.69 -14.67
N LEU A 175 -8.05 12.39 -14.80
CA LEU A 175 -8.93 11.45 -15.52
C LEU A 175 -10.26 11.26 -14.78
N MET A 176 -10.22 11.13 -13.46
CA MET A 176 -11.44 10.99 -12.65
C MET A 176 -12.28 12.27 -12.63
N LEU A 177 -11.65 13.45 -12.68
CA LEU A 177 -12.35 14.73 -12.88
C LEU A 177 -13.09 14.75 -14.21
N ALA A 178 -12.42 14.31 -15.28
CA ALA A 178 -13.00 14.22 -16.61
C ALA A 178 -14.19 13.25 -16.66
N LEU A 179 -14.06 12.10 -15.99
CA LEU A 179 -15.13 11.12 -15.87
C LEU A 179 -16.32 11.70 -15.07
N ALA A 180 -16.08 12.30 -13.91
CA ALA A 180 -17.15 12.95 -13.12
C ALA A 180 -17.86 14.07 -13.89
N GLN A 181 -17.10 14.87 -14.65
CA GLN A 181 -17.65 15.89 -15.54
C GLN A 181 -18.52 15.27 -16.65
N LYS A 182 -18.15 14.10 -17.15
CA LYS A 182 -18.93 13.38 -18.16
C LYS A 182 -20.20 12.75 -17.59
N GLU A 183 -20.14 12.19 -16.39
CA GLU A 183 -21.25 11.49 -15.73
C GLU A 183 -22.32 12.43 -15.20
N SER A 184 -21.91 13.50 -14.49
CA SER A 184 -22.82 14.36 -13.74
C SER A 184 -22.59 15.85 -13.97
N GLY A 185 -21.53 16.23 -14.69
CA GLY A 185 -21.07 17.61 -14.71
C GLY A 185 -20.53 18.07 -13.35
N LEU A 186 -19.92 17.16 -12.58
CA LEU A 186 -19.43 17.39 -11.20
C LEU A 186 -20.55 17.72 -10.19
N SER A 187 -21.78 17.32 -10.48
CA SER A 187 -22.95 17.56 -9.63
C SER A 187 -23.16 16.45 -8.62
N ILE A 188 -23.32 16.82 -7.34
CA ILE A 188 -23.65 15.89 -6.26
C ILE A 188 -25.12 15.42 -6.30
N ASP A 189 -26.00 16.21 -6.94
CA ASP A 189 -27.45 15.97 -6.98
C ASP A 189 -27.90 15.33 -8.30
N ALA A 190 -26.95 14.91 -9.15
CA ALA A 190 -27.28 14.33 -10.45
C ALA A 190 -28.02 13.00 -10.28
N LEU A 191 -29.16 12.87 -10.97
CA LEU A 191 -29.98 11.67 -11.01
C LEU A 191 -30.24 11.30 -12.47
N SER A 192 -29.99 10.05 -12.82
CA SER A 192 -30.27 9.51 -14.14
C SER A 192 -31.52 8.62 -14.14
N GLY A 193 -32.15 8.50 -15.31
CA GLY A 193 -33.37 7.71 -15.49
C GLY A 193 -33.18 6.20 -15.33
N ASP A 194 -31.93 5.72 -15.34
CA ASP A 194 -31.51 4.34 -15.11
C ASP A 194 -31.05 4.08 -13.66
N GLY A 195 -31.17 5.08 -12.77
CA GLY A 195 -30.97 4.91 -11.33
C GLY A 195 -29.56 5.23 -10.83
N GLY A 196 -28.70 5.82 -11.67
CA GLY A 196 -27.41 6.37 -11.24
C GLY A 196 -27.59 7.64 -10.40
N VAL A 197 -26.78 7.77 -9.35
CA VAL A 197 -26.84 8.89 -8.40
C VAL A 197 -25.48 9.55 -8.26
N GLY A 198 -25.48 10.87 -8.10
CA GLY A 198 -24.34 11.66 -7.64
C GLY A 198 -23.25 11.87 -8.68
N VAL A 199 -22.08 12.28 -8.20
CA VAL A 199 -20.93 12.73 -8.98
C VAL A 199 -20.53 11.72 -10.06
N PHE A 200 -20.59 10.43 -9.73
CA PHE A 200 -20.15 9.34 -10.59
C PHE A 200 -21.28 8.46 -11.12
N GLN A 201 -22.55 8.86 -10.92
CA GLN A 201 -23.73 8.12 -11.37
C GLN A 201 -23.72 6.66 -10.90
N VAL A 202 -23.33 6.44 -9.64
CA VAL A 202 -23.23 5.13 -9.01
C VAL A 202 -24.63 4.54 -8.75
N THR A 203 -24.75 3.22 -8.93
CA THR A 203 -25.90 2.42 -8.51
C THR A 203 -25.59 1.59 -7.26
N ASN A 204 -26.61 1.18 -6.51
CA ASN A 204 -26.53 0.59 -5.16
C ASN A 204 -25.77 -0.75 -5.00
N THR A 205 -25.17 -1.32 -6.04
CA THR A 205 -24.61 -2.69 -6.03
C THR A 205 -23.17 -2.78 -6.57
N ALA A 206 -22.50 -1.65 -6.81
CA ALA A 206 -21.38 -1.63 -7.74
C ALA A 206 -19.96 -1.50 -7.14
N CYS A 207 -19.77 -1.11 -5.87
CA CYS A 207 -18.45 -0.92 -5.26
C CYS A 207 -18.20 -1.79 -4.02
N ASP A 208 -16.92 -1.88 -3.63
CA ASP A 208 -16.51 -2.56 -2.41
C ASP A 208 -17.01 -1.76 -1.19
N GLU A 209 -17.32 -2.44 -0.09
CA GLU A 209 -18.07 -1.83 1.01
C GLU A 209 -17.29 -0.77 1.79
N ARG A 210 -15.97 -0.59 1.60
CA ARG A 210 -15.13 0.25 2.48
C ARG A 210 -14.28 1.29 1.78
N SER A 211 -14.16 2.45 2.41
CA SER A 211 -13.29 3.57 2.01
C SER A 211 -11.81 3.24 2.20
N LEU A 212 -10.96 3.57 1.23
CA LEU A 212 -9.49 3.61 1.40
C LEU A 212 -8.99 4.91 2.05
N MET A 213 -9.87 5.90 2.21
CA MET A 213 -9.55 7.10 2.99
C MET A 213 -9.57 6.82 4.48
N ASP A 214 -10.63 6.20 5.00
CA ASP A 214 -10.89 6.16 6.45
C ASP A 214 -11.49 4.82 6.95
N GLY A 215 -11.58 3.81 6.08
CA GLY A 215 -12.03 2.45 6.44
C GLY A 215 -13.52 2.30 6.71
N ARG A 216 -14.30 3.39 6.65
CA ARG A 216 -15.74 3.36 6.93
C ARG A 216 -16.52 2.65 5.82
N VAL A 217 -17.74 2.21 6.14
CA VAL A 217 -18.64 1.64 5.13
C VAL A 217 -19.10 2.75 4.18
N LEU A 218 -19.02 2.49 2.87
CA LEU A 218 -19.44 3.42 1.85
C LEU A 218 -20.97 3.36 1.67
N GLU A 219 -21.62 4.52 1.82
CA GLU A 219 -23.04 4.72 1.54
C GLU A 219 -23.20 5.66 0.33
N PRO A 220 -22.89 5.20 -0.90
CA PRO A 220 -22.77 6.06 -2.09
C PRO A 220 -24.07 6.74 -2.54
N LEU A 221 -25.21 6.32 -1.99
CA LEU A 221 -26.51 6.95 -2.22
C LEU A 221 -26.86 8.01 -1.17
N ALA A 222 -26.23 7.97 0.00
CA ALA A 222 -26.50 8.87 1.12
C ALA A 222 -25.44 9.97 1.25
N SER A 223 -24.23 9.73 0.73
CA SER A 223 -23.09 10.62 0.89
C SER A 223 -22.37 10.85 -0.45
N TRP A 224 -22.16 12.11 -0.81
CA TRP A 224 -21.51 12.48 -2.07
C TRP A 224 -20.00 12.14 -2.07
N THR A 225 -19.35 12.17 -0.91
CA THR A 225 -17.95 11.72 -0.78
C THR A 225 -17.85 10.22 -1.04
N ASP A 226 -18.82 9.45 -0.52
CA ASP A 226 -18.90 8.00 -0.70
C ASP A 226 -19.20 7.65 -2.14
N ASN A 227 -20.05 8.45 -2.77
CA ASN A 227 -20.33 8.36 -4.20
C ASN A 227 -19.05 8.51 -5.02
N VAL A 228 -18.18 9.46 -4.65
CA VAL A 228 -16.88 9.66 -5.28
C VAL A 228 -15.96 8.45 -5.08
N GLU A 229 -15.78 8.00 -3.84
CA GLU A 229 -14.95 6.84 -3.56
C GLU A 229 -15.44 5.58 -4.28
N CYS A 230 -16.74 5.32 -4.21
CA CYS A 230 -17.39 4.18 -4.85
C CYS A 230 -17.24 4.24 -6.39
N GLY A 231 -17.41 5.40 -7.01
CA GLY A 231 -17.18 5.60 -8.44
C GLY A 231 -15.73 5.30 -8.85
N ILE A 232 -14.77 5.77 -8.07
CA ILE A 232 -13.34 5.49 -8.32
C ILE A 232 -13.05 3.98 -8.16
N GLN A 233 -13.63 3.31 -7.17
CA GLN A 233 -13.50 1.86 -6.99
C GLN A 233 -14.07 1.08 -8.17
N ILE A 234 -15.27 1.44 -8.64
CA ILE A 234 -15.88 0.82 -9.82
C ILE A 234 -14.92 0.94 -11.00
N PHE A 235 -14.42 2.15 -11.27
CA PHE A 235 -13.48 2.39 -12.37
C PHE A 235 -12.20 1.55 -12.24
N ARG A 236 -11.57 1.55 -11.06
CA ARG A 236 -10.39 0.74 -10.75
C ARG A 236 -10.65 -0.74 -10.99
N ASN A 237 -11.77 -1.27 -10.50
CA ASN A 237 -12.11 -2.68 -10.63
C ASN A 237 -12.31 -3.07 -12.12
N LYS A 238 -12.89 -2.18 -12.94
CA LYS A 238 -12.94 -2.37 -14.40
C LYS A 238 -11.54 -2.36 -15.04
N CYS A 239 -10.62 -1.59 -14.50
CA CYS A 239 -9.22 -1.57 -14.92
C CYS A 239 -8.41 -2.80 -14.49
N LEU A 240 -8.79 -3.49 -13.41
CA LEU A 240 -8.10 -4.69 -12.91
C LEU A 240 -8.54 -5.97 -13.61
N ILE A 241 -9.82 -6.08 -14.00
CA ILE A 241 -10.38 -7.27 -14.67
C ILE A 241 -9.80 -7.50 -16.09
N SER A 242 -9.07 -6.54 -16.65
CA SER A 242 -8.55 -6.59 -18.03
C SER A 242 -7.07 -6.22 -18.06
N PRO A 243 -6.12 -7.15 -18.35
CA PRO A 243 -4.68 -7.16 -18.02
C PRO A 243 -3.98 -5.91 -17.42
N GLY A 244 -4.62 -5.19 -16.49
CA GLY A 244 -4.28 -3.83 -16.08
C GLY A 244 -4.54 -2.75 -17.15
N CYS A 245 -5.13 -1.62 -16.74
CA CYS A 245 -5.05 -0.34 -17.46
C CYS A 245 -3.63 0.26 -17.46
N ALA A 246 -2.74 -0.22 -16.59
CA ALA A 246 -1.37 0.29 -16.45
C ALA A 246 -0.35 -0.35 -17.42
N SER A 247 -0.69 -1.46 -18.07
CA SER A 247 0.24 -2.24 -18.92
C SER A 247 0.44 -1.68 -20.35
N GLY A 248 -0.10 -0.50 -20.65
CA GLY A 248 0.09 0.18 -21.93
C GLY A 248 -0.91 -0.19 -23.04
N ALA A 249 -0.57 0.19 -24.27
CA ALA A 249 -1.37 -0.06 -25.47
C ALA A 249 -1.24 -1.52 -25.93
N GLY A 250 -2.35 -2.24 -26.05
CA GLY A 250 -2.36 -3.61 -26.56
C GLY A 250 -3.63 -3.89 -27.36
N ARG A 251 -3.48 -4.51 -28.54
CA ARG A 251 -4.63 -5.10 -29.24
C ARG A 251 -5.28 -6.12 -28.34
N ARG A 252 -6.57 -5.95 -28.04
CA ARG A 252 -7.33 -6.88 -27.21
C ARG A 252 -8.42 -7.50 -28.06
N TYR A 253 -8.68 -8.77 -27.81
CA TYR A 253 -9.70 -9.52 -28.53
C TYR A 253 -10.79 -9.91 -27.55
N CYS A 254 -12.03 -9.60 -27.88
CA CYS A 254 -13.14 -10.34 -27.30
C CYS A 254 -13.27 -11.64 -28.08
N CYS A 255 -13.52 -12.75 -27.40
CA CYS A 255 -13.80 -14.01 -28.08
C CYS A 255 -15.04 -14.70 -27.50
N ARG A 256 -15.66 -15.54 -28.32
CA ARG A 256 -16.77 -16.41 -27.94
C ARG A 256 -16.64 -17.76 -28.65
N LYS A 257 -17.04 -18.84 -27.99
CA LYS A 257 -16.96 -20.19 -28.54
C LYS A 257 -18.07 -20.46 -29.57
N ARG A 258 -19.26 -19.92 -29.37
CA ARG A 258 -20.40 -20.03 -30.32
C ARG A 258 -21.01 -18.66 -30.61
N PRO A 259 -21.72 -18.49 -31.75
CA PRO A 259 -22.42 -17.24 -32.08
C PRO A 259 -23.47 -16.79 -31.06
N THR A 260 -23.96 -17.70 -30.22
CA THR A 260 -24.98 -17.46 -29.19
C THR A 260 -24.40 -17.17 -27.81
N ASP A 261 -23.10 -17.38 -27.61
CA ASP A 261 -22.48 -17.20 -26.30
C ASP A 261 -22.19 -15.71 -26.05
N SER A 262 -22.22 -15.31 -24.78
CA SER A 262 -21.72 -14.00 -24.34
C SER A 262 -20.24 -13.86 -24.69
N TRP A 263 -19.83 -12.65 -25.07
CA TRP A 263 -18.43 -12.34 -25.30
C TRP A 263 -17.67 -12.36 -23.97
N SER A 264 -16.52 -13.03 -23.96
CA SER A 264 -15.59 -13.06 -22.81
C SER A 264 -14.27 -12.37 -23.15
N ALA A 265 -13.60 -11.82 -22.14
CA ALA A 265 -12.21 -11.37 -22.25
C ALA A 265 -11.35 -12.61 -22.49
N CYS A 266 -10.56 -12.61 -23.56
CA CYS A 266 -9.71 -13.74 -23.87
C CYS A 266 -8.26 -13.37 -23.55
N LEU A 267 -7.68 -14.08 -22.58
CA LEU A 267 -6.24 -14.18 -22.44
C LEU A 267 -5.77 -15.05 -23.60
N CYS A 268 -5.17 -14.42 -24.61
CA CYS A 268 -4.54 -15.16 -25.68
C CYS A 268 -3.22 -15.69 -25.13
N ASP A 269 -3.23 -16.92 -24.64
CA ASP A 269 -1.99 -17.63 -24.32
C ASP A 269 -1.25 -17.94 -25.63
N SER A 270 0.03 -18.33 -25.52
CA SER A 270 0.99 -18.54 -26.61
C SER A 270 0.56 -19.50 -27.73
N ASP A 271 -0.51 -20.28 -27.53
CA ASP A 271 -1.01 -21.26 -28.51
C ASP A 271 -2.20 -20.77 -29.35
N GLY A 272 -2.65 -19.53 -29.16
CA GLY A 272 -3.64 -18.88 -30.00
C GLY A 272 -5.09 -19.36 -29.78
N CYS A 273 -6.05 -18.47 -30.02
CA CYS A 273 -7.48 -18.72 -29.86
C CYS A 273 -8.06 -19.63 -30.97
N SER A 274 -7.59 -20.87 -31.09
CA SER A 274 -8.08 -21.81 -32.11
C SER A 274 -9.54 -22.17 -31.85
N GLY A 275 -10.44 -21.77 -32.77
CA GLY A 275 -11.87 -22.15 -32.77
C GLY A 275 -12.83 -21.12 -32.17
N SER A 276 -12.36 -19.97 -31.70
CA SER A 276 -13.22 -18.89 -31.19
C SER A 276 -13.50 -17.84 -32.25
N ILE A 277 -14.72 -17.28 -32.27
CA ILE A 277 -15.02 -16.08 -33.06
C ILE A 277 -14.32 -14.91 -32.33
N MET A 278 -13.39 -14.25 -33.01
CA MET A 278 -12.65 -13.11 -32.47
C MET A 278 -13.19 -11.80 -33.04
N LYS A 279 -13.25 -10.77 -32.19
CA LYS A 279 -13.45 -9.38 -32.63
C LYS A 279 -12.24 -8.57 -32.17
N ASP A 280 -11.55 -7.97 -33.14
CA ASP A 280 -10.50 -6.99 -32.90
C ASP A 280 -11.10 -5.76 -32.23
N VAL A 281 -10.56 -5.39 -31.07
CA VAL A 281 -10.81 -4.06 -30.53
C VAL A 281 -9.51 -3.47 -29.99
N MET A 282 -9.12 -2.33 -30.56
CA MET A 282 -7.95 -1.58 -30.13
C MET A 282 -8.30 -0.78 -28.88
N TYR A 283 -7.59 -1.03 -27.77
CA TYR A 283 -7.70 -0.23 -26.56
C TYR A 283 -6.31 0.10 -26.00
N THR A 284 -6.21 1.26 -25.36
CA THR A 284 -4.95 1.70 -24.75
C THR A 284 -5.18 2.22 -23.35
N GLY A 285 -4.44 1.68 -22.38
CA GLY A 285 -4.41 2.16 -21.00
C GLY A 285 -5.79 2.29 -20.35
N TYR A 286 -6.08 3.47 -19.82
CA TYR A 286 -7.33 3.78 -19.10
C TYR A 286 -8.60 3.82 -19.96
N ASP A 287 -8.51 3.79 -21.30
CA ASP A 287 -9.69 3.69 -22.17
C ASP A 287 -10.46 2.38 -21.92
N ILE A 288 -9.76 1.36 -21.44
CA ILE A 288 -10.35 0.08 -21.02
C ILE A 288 -11.28 0.28 -19.83
N GLY A 289 -10.82 1.02 -18.82
CA GLY A 289 -11.60 1.39 -17.65
C GLY A 289 -12.82 2.21 -18.01
N LEU A 290 -12.66 3.23 -18.86
CA LEU A 290 -13.76 4.13 -19.27
C LEU A 290 -14.89 3.37 -19.96
N ARG A 291 -14.57 2.42 -20.83
CA ARG A 291 -15.59 1.60 -21.47
C ARG A 291 -16.26 0.68 -20.47
N GLY A 292 -15.46 0.02 -19.61
CA GLY A 292 -15.99 -0.87 -18.58
C GLY A 292 -16.90 -0.14 -17.58
N TYR A 293 -16.59 1.13 -17.31
CA TYR A 293 -17.37 2.02 -16.45
C TYR A 293 -18.77 2.27 -17.01
N ASN A 294 -18.88 2.58 -18.30
CA ASN A 294 -20.14 2.72 -19.01
C ASN A 294 -20.78 1.35 -19.40
N GLY A 295 -20.34 0.24 -18.80
CA GLY A 295 -20.93 -1.08 -19.03
C GLY A 295 -20.45 -1.83 -20.28
N TRP A 296 -19.32 -1.45 -20.88
CA TRP A 296 -18.79 -2.04 -22.11
C TRP A 296 -17.39 -2.64 -21.94
N GLY A 297 -17.30 -3.96 -22.00
CA GLY A 297 -16.04 -4.70 -21.99
C GLY A 297 -16.30 -6.19 -22.18
N CYS A 298 -15.28 -6.95 -22.55
CA CYS A 298 -15.43 -8.39 -22.77
C CYS A 298 -15.82 -9.15 -21.47
N SER A 299 -15.92 -8.50 -20.32
CA SER A 299 -16.36 -9.03 -19.03
C SER A 299 -17.48 -8.20 -18.39
N ALA A 300 -18.23 -7.42 -19.19
CA ALA A 300 -19.54 -6.89 -18.76
C ALA A 300 -20.48 -8.08 -18.53
N ALA A 301 -20.48 -8.58 -17.31
CA ALA A 301 -21.08 -9.83 -16.91
C ALA A 301 -22.62 -9.78 -16.90
N LEU A 302 -23.23 -10.72 -17.62
CA LEU A 302 -24.09 -11.76 -17.03
C LEU A 302 -25.50 -11.40 -16.48
N SER A 303 -26.14 -10.29 -16.83
CA SER A 303 -27.55 -10.07 -16.42
C SER A 303 -28.56 -9.70 -17.51
N SER A 304 -28.16 -9.57 -18.78
CA SER A 304 -29.15 -9.49 -19.87
C SER A 304 -28.62 -10.07 -21.17
N PRO A 305 -29.38 -10.96 -21.84
CA PRO A 305 -29.07 -11.40 -23.19
C PRO A 305 -29.34 -10.24 -24.14
N ALA A 306 -28.40 -9.30 -24.28
CA ALA A 306 -28.55 -8.19 -25.19
C ALA A 306 -27.72 -8.43 -26.47
N PRO A 307 -28.37 -8.72 -27.61
CA PRO A 307 -27.73 -8.96 -28.90
C PRO A 307 -27.45 -7.64 -29.62
N TYR A 308 -26.53 -6.80 -29.14
CA TYR A 308 -26.33 -5.48 -29.76
C TYR A 308 -24.86 -5.15 -30.00
N HIS A 309 -24.28 -5.80 -31.01
CA HIS A 309 -23.17 -5.25 -31.77
C HIS A 309 -23.70 -4.62 -33.05
N THR A 310 -24.51 -3.58 -32.93
CA THR A 310 -24.76 -2.71 -34.07
C THR A 310 -23.64 -1.67 -34.18
N PRO A 311 -23.36 -1.14 -35.38
CA PRO A 311 -22.43 -0.02 -35.55
C PRO A 311 -22.77 1.17 -34.64
N GLU A 312 -24.06 1.42 -34.37
CA GLU A 312 -24.51 2.52 -33.51
C GLU A 312 -23.97 2.40 -32.08
N VAL A 313 -23.98 1.19 -31.53
CA VAL A 313 -23.51 0.95 -30.16
C VAL A 313 -21.99 1.09 -30.05
N THR A 314 -21.25 0.61 -31.05
CA THR A 314 -19.79 0.79 -31.09
C THR A 314 -19.42 2.29 -31.20
N ALA A 315 -20.18 3.04 -32.01
CA ALA A 315 -20.02 4.48 -32.14
C ALA A 315 -20.37 5.23 -30.84
N ALA A 316 -21.42 4.81 -30.13
CA ALA A 316 -21.82 5.42 -28.85
C ALA A 316 -20.73 5.25 -27.76
N VAL A 317 -20.12 4.07 -27.67
CA VAL A 317 -19.03 3.82 -26.71
C VAL A 317 -17.76 4.60 -27.09
N GLN A 318 -17.44 4.67 -28.38
CA GLN A 318 -16.32 5.48 -28.85
C GLN A 318 -16.54 6.97 -28.52
N ALA A 319 -17.74 7.49 -28.81
CA ALA A 319 -18.11 8.87 -28.49
C ALA A 319 -18.07 9.15 -26.98
N TYR A 320 -18.39 8.18 -26.14
CA TYR A 320 -18.26 8.31 -24.69
C TYR A 320 -16.79 8.49 -24.27
N VAL A 321 -15.89 7.61 -24.73
CA VAL A 321 -14.46 7.69 -24.41
C VAL A 321 -13.86 9.01 -24.93
N GLU A 322 -14.16 9.38 -26.17
CA GLU A 322 -13.71 10.65 -26.75
C GLU A 322 -14.25 11.85 -25.97
N GLY A 323 -15.49 11.78 -25.49
CA GLY A 323 -16.09 12.78 -24.61
C GLY A 323 -15.31 12.95 -23.32
N VAL A 324 -14.95 11.85 -22.64
CA VAL A 324 -14.12 11.92 -21.42
C VAL A 324 -12.73 12.48 -21.73
N ARG A 325 -12.06 12.02 -22.79
CA ARG A 325 -10.73 12.53 -23.18
C ARG A 325 -10.76 14.02 -23.52
N THR A 326 -11.86 14.52 -24.07
CA THR A 326 -12.05 15.95 -24.32
C THR A 326 -12.10 16.73 -23.00
N TYR A 327 -12.80 16.24 -21.99
CA TYR A 327 -12.80 16.87 -20.67
C TYR A 327 -11.45 16.77 -19.96
N GLU A 328 -10.75 15.63 -20.09
CA GLU A 328 -9.44 15.41 -19.48
C GLU A 328 -8.41 16.43 -19.94
N GLN A 329 -8.42 16.81 -21.22
CA GLN A 329 -7.57 17.90 -21.73
C GLN A 329 -7.80 19.22 -20.99
N GLY A 330 -9.05 19.51 -20.60
CA GLY A 330 -9.40 20.68 -19.82
C GLY A 330 -9.00 20.59 -18.35
N PHE A 331 -8.77 19.38 -17.83
CA PHE A 331 -8.37 19.14 -16.44
C PHE A 331 -6.88 18.85 -16.25
N GLN A 332 -6.07 18.76 -17.31
CA GLN A 332 -4.64 18.48 -17.17
C GLN A 332 -3.93 19.44 -16.21
N GLY A 333 -3.31 18.88 -15.16
CA GLY A 333 -2.60 19.65 -14.14
C GLY A 333 -3.51 20.31 -13.09
N THR A 334 -4.83 20.07 -13.16
CA THR A 334 -5.79 20.65 -12.22
C THR A 334 -5.54 20.10 -10.82
N CYS A 335 -5.36 18.79 -10.66
CA CYS A 335 -5.08 18.22 -9.33
C CYS A 335 -3.76 18.73 -8.72
N ALA A 336 -2.74 19.00 -9.54
CA ALA A 336 -1.50 19.61 -9.07
C ALA A 336 -1.69 21.07 -8.63
N SER A 337 -2.60 21.81 -9.29
CA SER A 337 -2.87 23.23 -9.01
C SER A 337 -3.82 23.47 -7.83
N LEU A 338 -4.71 22.50 -7.55
CA LEU A 338 -5.78 22.67 -6.56
C LEU A 338 -5.31 22.64 -5.10
N GLY A 339 -4.01 22.38 -4.86
CA GLY A 339 -3.40 22.38 -3.54
C GLY A 339 -4.25 21.57 -2.57
N VAL A 340 -4.27 20.26 -2.75
CA VAL A 340 -5.05 19.36 -1.89
C VAL A 340 -4.63 19.65 -0.44
N PRO A 341 -5.55 20.05 0.46
CA PRO A 341 -5.21 20.21 1.86
C PRO A 341 -4.69 18.85 2.36
N GLY A 342 -3.44 18.84 2.82
CA GLY A 342 -2.86 17.72 3.54
C GLY A 342 -3.53 17.49 4.87
#